data_AF-A0A950D6H3-F1
#
_entry.id   AF-A0A950D6H3-F1
#
_cell.length_a   1.000
_cell.length_b   1.000
_cell.length_c   1.000
_cell.angle_alpha   90.00
_cell.angle_beta   90.00
_cell.angle_gamma   90.00
#
_symmetry.space_group_name_H-M   'P 1'
#
loop_
_entity.id
_entity.type
_entity.pdbx_description
1 polymer ?
#
loop_
_entity_poly.entity_id
_entity_poly.type
_entity_poly.pdbx_seq_one_letter_code
_entity_poly.pdbx_strand_id
1 'polypeptide(L)'
;MPMTPIYAVIDAPIIAIIIAAAVILFGAERIPKLARSMGQAKKEFDAAMSGKPGQPDPSSGAQPAPGTSQTSSPPTAPSDPSTATPPQP
;
A
#
# COMPACT_ATOMS: atom_id res chain seq x y z
N MET A 1 31.73 14.16 36.74
CA MET A 1 30.77 14.60 35.72
C MET A 1 30.65 13.50 34.66
N PRO A 2 29.69 12.57 34.77
CA PRO A 2 29.46 11.61 33.71
C PRO A 2 28.92 12.35 32.47
N MET A 3 29.73 12.44 31.41
CA MET A 3 29.24 12.79 30.08
C MET A 3 28.48 11.59 29.55
N THR A 4 27.18 11.54 29.82
CA THR A 4 26.31 10.47 29.33
C THR A 4 26.33 10.51 27.80
N PRO A 5 26.84 9.45 27.12
CA PRO A 5 26.82 9.43 25.67
C PRO A 5 25.37 9.34 25.21
N ILE A 6 24.93 10.35 24.47
CA ILE A 6 23.59 10.47 23.87
C ILE A 6 23.28 9.27 22.95
N TYR A 7 24.29 8.47 22.59
CA TYR A 7 24.18 7.22 21.84
C TYR A 7 23.65 6.03 22.66
N ALA A 8 23.71 6.07 24.00
CA ALA A 8 23.11 5.04 24.86
C ALA A 8 21.58 5.21 25.00
N VAL A 9 21.02 6.28 24.41
CA VAL A 9 19.61 6.69 24.49
C VAL A 9 18.84 6.34 23.19
N ILE A 10 19.39 5.49 22.31
CA ILE A 10 18.55 4.81 21.30
C ILE A 10 17.88 3.60 21.96
N ASP A 11 17.12 3.88 23.02
CA ASP A 11 16.20 2.95 23.63
C ASP A 11 14.89 2.90 22.83
N ALA A 12 14.12 1.82 23.01
CA ALA A 12 12.84 1.58 22.34
C ALA A 12 11.89 2.80 22.26
N PRO A 13 11.81 3.70 23.26
CA PRO A 13 11.01 4.92 23.19
C PRO A 13 11.36 5.84 22.01
N ILE A 14 12.65 6.05 21.71
CA ILE A 14 13.06 6.97 20.64
C ILE A 14 12.70 6.39 19.26
N ILE A 15 12.92 5.09 19.09
CA ILE A 15 12.54 4.38 17.86
C ILE A 15 11.02 4.46 17.65
N ALA A 16 10.24 4.30 18.73
CA ALA A 16 8.79 4.42 18.67
C ALA A 16 8.33 5.81 18.21
N ILE A 17 8.98 6.89 18.67
CA ILE A 17 8.68 8.26 18.24
C ILE A 17 8.95 8.45 16.75
N ILE A 18 10.08 7.94 16.24
CA ILE A 18 10.43 8.05 14.81
C ILE A 18 9.42 7.28 13.95
N ILE A 19 9.03 6.07 14.36
CA ILE A 19 8.01 5.28 13.67
C ILE A 19 6.66 6.01 13.71
N ALA A 20 6.28 6.58 14.86
CA ALA A 20 5.05 7.35 14.98
C ALA A 20 5.05 8.57 14.04
N ALA A 21 6.16 9.32 13.97
CA ALA A 21 6.30 10.43 13.03
C ALA A 21 6.19 9.98 11.56
N ALA A 22 6.83 8.87 11.20
CA ALA A 22 6.72 8.28 9.87
C ALA A 22 5.27 7.85 9.57
N VAL A 23 4.57 7.23 10.52
CA VAL A 23 3.17 6.82 10.36
C VAL A 23 2.25 8.04 10.18
N ILE A 24 2.52 9.17 10.82
CA ILE A 24 1.76 10.42 10.62
C ILE A 24 1.99 10.96 9.21
N LEU A 25 3.23 10.94 8.71
CA LEU A 25 3.58 11.48 7.41
C LEU A 25 3.11 10.60 6.24
N PHE A 26 3.26 9.29 6.38
CA PHE A 26 2.94 8.31 5.34
C PHE A 26 1.53 7.69 5.48
N GLY A 27 0.96 7.72 6.68
CA GLY A 27 -0.29 7.04 7.03
C GLY A 27 -0.08 5.60 7.51
N ALA A 28 -0.86 5.18 8.51
CA ALA A 28 -0.78 3.84 9.13
C ALA A 28 -0.99 2.69 8.14
N GLU A 29 -1.70 2.92 7.02
CA GLU A 29 -2.01 1.91 6.02
C GLU A 29 -0.96 1.77 4.91
N ARG A 30 -0.11 2.78 4.73
CA ARG A 30 0.88 2.81 3.62
C ARG A 30 2.16 2.07 3.96
N ILE A 31 2.64 2.17 5.19
CA ILE A 31 3.80 1.40 5.70
C ILE A 31 3.61 -0.12 5.52
N PRO A 32 2.52 -0.76 5.98
CA PRO A 32 2.33 -2.19 5.81
C PRO A 32 2.14 -2.60 4.35
N LYS A 33 1.55 -1.73 3.52
CA LYS A 33 1.37 -1.97 2.09
C LYS A 33 2.71 -1.97 1.34
N LEU A 34 3.57 -1.01 1.63
CA LEU A 34 4.94 -0.94 1.09
C LEU A 34 5.78 -2.13 1.56
N ALA A 35 5.72 -2.48 2.84
CA ALA A 35 6.43 -3.63 3.38
C ALA A 35 6.02 -4.94 2.67
N ARG A 36 4.72 -5.12 2.42
CA ARG A 36 4.22 -6.29 1.66
C ARG A 36 4.74 -6.30 0.22
N SER A 37 4.59 -5.22 -0.54
CA SER A 37 5.05 -5.20 -1.95
C SER A 37 6.57 -5.34 -2.09
N MET A 38 7.32 -4.69 -1.20
CA MET A 38 8.78 -4.76 -1.16
C MET A 38 9.27 -6.15 -0.73
N GLY A 39 8.56 -6.79 0.21
CA GLY A 39 8.83 -8.16 0.64
C GLY A 39 8.61 -9.19 -0.47
N GLN A 40 7.56 -9.04 -1.27
CA GLN A 40 7.33 -9.90 -2.45
C GLN A 40 8.45 -9.74 -3.49
N ALA A 41 8.82 -8.50 -3.82
CA ALA A 41 9.92 -8.23 -4.75
C ALA A 41 11.26 -8.81 -4.25
N LYS A 42 11.58 -8.66 -2.96
CA LYS A 42 12.77 -9.27 -2.35
C LYS A 42 12.70 -10.80 -2.39
N LYS A 43 11.55 -11.40 -2.10
CA LYS A 43 11.34 -12.85 -2.14
C LYS A 43 11.58 -13.42 -3.55
N GLU A 44 11.05 -12.78 -4.58
CA GLU A 44 11.25 -13.20 -5.98
C GLU A 44 12.71 -13.06 -6.41
N PHE A 45 13.38 -11.99 -5.98
CA PHE A 45 14.81 -11.78 -6.21
C PHE A 45 15.67 -12.86 -5.54
N ASP A 46 15.42 -13.16 -4.26
CA ASP A 46 16.15 -14.18 -3.51
C ASP A 46 15.88 -15.59 -4.09
N ALA A 47 14.66 -15.85 -4.58
CA ALA A 47 14.28 -17.11 -5.24
C ALA A 47 15.02 -17.30 -6.57
N ALA A 48 15.09 -16.25 -7.40
CA ALA A 48 15.83 -16.26 -8.67
C ALA A 48 17.34 -16.46 -8.44
N MET A 49 17.91 -15.81 -7.42
CA MET A 49 19.33 -15.97 -7.07
C MET A 49 19.65 -17.35 -6.47
N SER A 50 18.73 -17.92 -5.68
CA SER A 50 18.95 -19.21 -5.01
C SER A 50 18.63 -20.42 -5.89
N GLY A 51 18.19 -20.22 -7.14
CA GLY A 51 17.81 -21.28 -8.07
C GLY A 51 16.63 -22.14 -7.61
N LYS A 52 15.89 -21.69 -6.59
CA LYS A 52 14.73 -22.38 -6.03
C LYS A 52 13.49 -21.67 -6.55
N PRO A 53 12.75 -22.24 -7.52
CA PRO A 53 11.54 -21.61 -8.04
C PRO A 53 10.60 -21.32 -6.86
N GLY A 54 10.14 -20.07 -6.79
CA GLY A 54 9.39 -19.55 -5.64
C GLY A 54 8.14 -20.37 -5.38
N GLN A 55 8.07 -21.02 -4.21
CA GLN A 55 6.85 -21.68 -3.77
C GLN A 55 5.74 -20.61 -3.59
N PRO A 56 4.58 -20.75 -4.25
CA PRO A 56 3.45 -19.85 -4.03
C PRO A 56 2.92 -20.06 -2.62
N ASP A 57 3.09 -19.05 -1.76
CA ASP A 57 2.49 -19.03 -0.42
C ASP A 57 1.05 -18.49 -0.53
N PRO A 58 0.04 -19.19 0.02
CA PRO A 58 -1.35 -18.72 0.02
C PRO A 58 -1.56 -17.44 0.84
N SER A 59 -0.54 -16.98 1.58
CA SER A 59 -0.56 -15.77 2.41
C SER A 59 -0.28 -14.46 1.64
N SER A 60 -0.02 -14.52 0.33
CA SER A 60 0.22 -13.34 -0.53
C SER A 60 -0.99 -12.43 -0.75
N GLY A 61 -2.10 -12.67 -0.06
CA GLY A 61 -3.36 -11.95 -0.28
C GLY A 61 -4.26 -11.85 0.94
N ALA A 62 -3.73 -11.63 2.14
CA ALA A 62 -4.56 -11.13 3.25
C ALA A 62 -5.00 -9.68 2.97
N GLN A 63 -5.89 -9.57 1.99
CA GLN A 63 -6.78 -8.45 1.73
C GLN A 63 -7.55 -8.19 3.03
N PRO A 64 -7.40 -7.01 3.65
CA PRO A 64 -8.35 -6.57 4.66
C PRO A 64 -9.74 -6.61 4.02
N ALA A 65 -10.69 -7.22 4.71
CA ALA A 65 -12.05 -7.43 4.24
C ALA A 65 -12.67 -6.14 3.65
N PRO A 66 -13.56 -6.25 2.63
CA PRO A 66 -14.28 -5.12 2.06
C PRO A 66 -15.10 -4.38 3.11
N GLY A 67 -14.57 -3.25 3.59
CA GLY A 67 -15.29 -2.27 4.38
C GLY A 67 -15.39 -0.96 3.60
N THR A 68 -16.49 -0.79 2.88
CA THR A 68 -17.15 0.49 2.52
C THR A 68 -16.25 1.73 2.38
N SER A 69 -15.83 2.02 1.15
CA SER A 69 -15.65 3.35 0.52
C SER A 69 -14.84 3.11 -0.77
N GLN A 70 -15.35 3.11 -2.00
CA GLN A 70 -16.35 4.00 -2.57
C GLN A 70 -17.05 3.27 -3.71
N THR A 71 -18.37 3.24 -3.61
CA THR A 71 -19.27 3.26 -4.75
C THR A 71 -19.12 4.63 -5.42
N SER A 72 -18.20 4.79 -6.36
CA SER A 72 -18.47 5.74 -7.45
C SER A 72 -19.34 4.97 -8.44
N SER A 73 -20.64 5.03 -8.21
CA SER A 73 -21.66 4.65 -9.18
C SER A 73 -21.30 5.25 -10.55
N PRO A 74 -21.31 4.48 -11.64
CA PRO A 74 -21.53 5.11 -12.93
C PRO A 74 -22.94 5.74 -12.86
N PRO A 75 -23.13 7.02 -13.20
CA PRO A 75 -24.46 7.48 -13.54
C PRO A 75 -24.90 6.67 -14.76
N THR A 76 -25.79 5.71 -14.51
CA THR A 76 -26.66 5.15 -15.53
C THR A 76 -27.44 6.33 -16.10
N ALA A 77 -27.06 6.78 -17.30
CA ALA A 77 -27.96 7.49 -18.18
C ALA A 77 -28.49 6.47 -19.21
N PRO A 78 -29.66 5.86 -18.97
CA PRO A 78 -30.49 5.36 -20.05
C PRO A 78 -31.40 6.50 -20.55
N SER A 79 -31.71 6.48 -21.85
CA SER A 79 -32.55 7.42 -22.64
C SER A 79 -31.77 8.60 -23.24
N ASP A 80 -31.59 8.79 -24.56
CA ASP A 80 -32.26 8.27 -25.75
C ASP A 80 -31.35 8.37 -27.00
N PRO A 81 -31.43 7.43 -27.96
CA PRO A 81 -30.88 7.60 -29.31
C PRO A 81 -31.81 8.51 -30.13
N SER A 82 -31.93 9.77 -29.73
CA SER A 82 -32.72 10.75 -30.48
C SER A 82 -31.84 11.40 -31.54
N THR A 83 -31.81 10.74 -32.70
CA THR A 83 -31.93 11.33 -34.03
C THR A 83 -31.85 12.87 -34.07
N ALA A 84 -30.64 13.43 -34.02
CA ALA A 84 -30.40 14.81 -34.40
C ALA A 84 -29.96 14.83 -35.86
N THR A 85 -30.97 14.87 -36.71
CA THR A 85 -31.02 15.09 -38.15
C THR A 85 -29.95 16.07 -38.66
N PRO A 86 -29.24 15.77 -39.78
CA PRO A 86 -28.37 16.74 -40.44
C PRO A 86 -29.21 17.87 -41.06
N PRO A 87 -28.91 19.16 -40.84
CA PRO A 87 -29.48 20.21 -41.67
C PRO A 87 -28.66 20.31 -42.99
N GLN A 88 -29.22 19.77 -44.07
CA GLN A 88 -29.13 20.35 -45.43
C GLN A 88 -30.44 21.10 -45.67
N PRO A 89 -30.54 22.18 -46.48
CA PRO A 89 -29.74 22.54 -47.66
C PRO A 89 -28.90 23.82 -47.54
#